data_AF-A0A387GZY3-F1
#
_entry.id   AF-A0A387GZY3-F1
#
_cell.length_a   1.000
_cell.length_b   1.000
_cell.length_c   1.000
_cell.angle_alpha   90.00
_cell.angle_beta   90.00
_cell.angle_gamma   90.00
#
_symmetry.space_group_name_H-M   'P 1'
#
loop_
_entity.id
_entity.type
_entity.pdbx_description
1 polymer ?
#
loop_
_entity_poly.entity_id
_entity_poly.type
_entity_poly.pdbx_seq_one_letter_code
_entity_poly.pdbx_strand_id
1 'polypeptide(L)'
;MTAPRSEVVLRVADAVAVLVRAAPGGREERDRAAEAALRSAAQRDDLVICRRPSDRPALKPPHHELGVSLSHRDDLLLAGFSPDSAVGVDIEIEDINGFDPTAFAADHFSQGEAAAIAGLDSDAAREVCYRLWVAKEAALKISGRGVFDGLDEPDLAKHLDLIRIDGATIRLEAGSRLPSIAVSVTRLAGPTDQPIYCALARNLK
;
A
#
# COMPACT_ATOMS: atom_id res chain seq x y z
N MET A 1 3.64 22.58 -16.36
CA MET A 1 3.43 21.41 -15.48
C MET A 1 2.07 21.58 -14.81
N THR A 2 1.16 20.63 -15.01
CA THR A 2 -0.15 20.62 -14.33
C THR A 2 0.07 20.37 -12.84
N ALA A 3 -0.65 21.07 -11.96
CA ALA A 3 -0.51 20.84 -10.51
C ALA A 3 -0.86 19.37 -10.16
N PRO A 4 -0.14 18.74 -9.22
CA PRO A 4 -0.42 17.37 -8.81
C PRO A 4 -1.85 17.27 -8.28
N ARG A 5 -2.59 16.27 -8.76
CA ARG A 5 -3.96 15.99 -8.30
C ARG A 5 -3.89 14.91 -7.24
N SER A 6 -4.58 15.14 -6.12
CA SER A 6 -4.65 14.19 -5.01
C SER A 6 -6.09 13.76 -4.76
N GLU A 7 -6.29 12.47 -4.47
CA GLU A 7 -7.60 11.87 -4.20
C GLU A 7 -7.50 10.80 -3.11
N VAL A 8 -8.46 10.74 -2.19
CA VAL A 8 -8.55 9.64 -1.21
C VAL A 8 -9.07 8.40 -1.92
N VAL A 9 -8.25 7.34 -2.00
CA VAL A 9 -8.58 6.11 -2.73
C VAL A 9 -9.00 4.96 -1.83
N LEU A 10 -8.58 4.97 -0.56
CA LEU A 10 -8.92 3.95 0.43
C LEU A 10 -9.14 4.57 1.81
N ARG A 11 -10.02 3.93 2.58
CA ARG A 11 -10.21 4.16 4.02
C ARG A 11 -10.26 2.82 4.74
N VAL A 12 -9.50 2.71 5.82
CA VAL A 12 -9.53 1.55 6.71
C VAL A 12 -9.70 2.06 8.14
N ALA A 13 -10.93 1.98 8.64
CA ALA A 13 -11.37 2.70 9.83
C ALA A 13 -11.05 4.22 9.71
N ASP A 14 -10.21 4.81 10.56
CA ASP A 14 -9.83 6.24 10.47
C ASP A 14 -8.57 6.51 9.62
N ALA A 15 -7.91 5.45 9.14
CA ALA A 15 -6.75 5.59 8.28
C ALA A 15 -7.19 5.88 6.84
N VAL A 16 -6.39 6.67 6.13
CA VAL A 16 -6.64 7.05 4.74
C VAL A 16 -5.41 6.79 3.88
N ALA A 17 -5.63 6.43 2.61
CA ALA A 17 -4.60 6.47 1.58
C ALA A 17 -5.00 7.48 0.51
N VAL A 18 -4.07 8.36 0.18
CA VAL A 18 -4.23 9.44 -0.79
C VAL A 18 -3.32 9.18 -1.97
N LEU A 19 -3.90 8.99 -3.14
CA LEU A 19 -3.15 8.88 -4.39
C LEU A 19 -2.84 10.28 -4.90
N VAL A 20 -1.57 10.53 -5.23
CA VAL A 20 -1.09 11.74 -5.87
C VAL A 20 -0.58 11.38 -7.26
N ARG A 21 -1.19 11.95 -8.29
CA ARG A 21 -0.83 11.75 -9.70
C ARG A 21 0.12 12.85 -10.18
N ALA A 22 0.99 12.52 -11.15
CA ALA A 22 2.09 13.38 -11.58
C ALA A 22 3.02 13.78 -10.42
N ALA A 23 3.33 12.79 -9.58
CA ALA A 23 4.25 12.91 -8.48
C ALA A 23 5.66 13.25 -9.02
N PRO A 24 6.36 14.20 -8.38
CA PRO A 24 7.73 14.54 -8.76
C PRO A 24 8.69 13.35 -8.65
N GLY A 25 9.75 13.31 -9.46
CA GLY A 25 10.74 12.21 -9.39
C GLY A 25 11.66 12.26 -8.17
N GLY A 26 11.91 13.45 -7.64
CA GLY A 26 12.81 13.64 -6.49
C GLY A 26 12.15 13.27 -5.15
N ARG A 27 12.96 12.81 -4.20
CA ARG A 27 12.48 12.37 -2.88
C ARG A 27 11.86 13.52 -2.09
N GLU A 28 12.55 14.67 -2.02
CA GLU A 28 12.09 15.83 -1.26
C GLU A 28 10.81 16.44 -1.85
N GLU A 29 10.70 16.44 -3.17
CA GLU A 29 9.49 16.89 -3.85
C GLU A 29 8.30 15.95 -3.59
N ARG A 30 8.53 14.63 -3.51
CA ARG A 30 7.49 13.67 -3.12
C ARG A 30 7.07 13.83 -1.66
N ASP A 31 8.01 14.09 -0.77
CA ASP A 31 7.69 14.36 0.63
C ASP A 31 6.82 15.61 0.75
N ARG A 32 7.13 16.69 0.00
CA ARG A 32 6.28 17.89 -0.07
C ARG A 32 4.91 17.62 -0.68
N ALA A 33 4.83 16.79 -1.73
CA ALA A 33 3.56 16.43 -2.37
C ALA A 33 2.68 15.58 -1.43
N ALA A 34 3.27 14.60 -0.74
CA ALA A 34 2.60 13.81 0.27
C ALA A 34 2.13 14.68 1.44
N GLU A 35 2.98 15.59 1.92
CA GLU A 35 2.61 16.51 2.99
C GLU A 35 1.36 17.33 2.62
N ALA A 36 1.34 17.95 1.44
CA ALA A 36 0.18 18.70 0.96
C ALA A 36 -1.09 17.83 0.84
N ALA A 37 -0.94 16.61 0.31
CA ALA A 37 -2.03 15.66 0.15
C ALA A 37 -2.62 15.19 1.50
N LEU A 38 -1.74 14.86 2.46
CA LEU A 38 -2.14 14.43 3.80
C LEU A 38 -2.76 15.57 4.59
N ARG A 39 -2.24 16.80 4.47
CA ARG A 39 -2.83 17.99 5.11
C ARG A 39 -4.29 18.19 4.69
N SER A 40 -4.55 18.10 3.39
CA SER A 40 -5.91 18.18 2.85
C SER A 40 -6.80 17.04 3.35
N ALA A 41 -6.34 15.79 3.23
CA ALA A 41 -7.15 14.61 3.58
C ALA A 41 -7.42 14.47 5.09
N ALA A 42 -6.46 14.84 5.93
CA ALA A 42 -6.58 14.82 7.39
C ALA A 42 -7.20 16.10 7.96
N GLN A 43 -7.48 17.11 7.13
CA GLN A 43 -7.93 18.44 7.54
C GLN A 43 -7.02 19.07 8.62
N ARG A 44 -5.70 18.98 8.38
CA ARG A 44 -4.65 19.51 9.25
C ARG A 44 -3.66 20.30 8.42
N ASP A 45 -3.34 21.53 8.80
CA ASP A 45 -2.38 22.37 8.07
C ASP A 45 -0.96 22.30 8.63
N ASP A 46 -0.77 21.59 9.74
CA ASP A 46 0.45 21.57 10.55
C ASP A 46 1.28 20.27 10.45
N LEU A 47 0.86 19.32 9.60
CA LEU A 47 1.63 18.10 9.35
C LEU A 47 2.92 18.44 8.59
N VAL A 48 4.08 17.99 9.09
CA VAL A 48 5.36 18.15 8.40
C VAL A 48 6.06 16.81 8.29
N ILE A 49 6.33 16.35 7.07
CA ILE A 49 7.03 15.08 6.83
C ILE A 49 8.53 15.27 7.04
N CYS A 50 9.15 14.31 7.72
CA CYS A 50 10.59 14.18 7.86
C CYS A 50 11.01 12.72 7.64
N ARG A 51 12.33 12.48 7.60
CA ARG A 51 12.90 11.14 7.45
C ARG A 51 13.61 10.72 8.73
N ARG A 52 13.36 9.48 9.15
CA ARG A 52 14.14 8.82 10.20
C ARG A 52 15.53 8.48 9.64
N PRO A 53 16.53 8.17 10.49
CA PRO A 53 17.82 7.64 10.02
C PRO A 53 17.71 6.38 9.15
N SER A 54 16.59 5.65 9.26
CA SER A 54 16.26 4.49 8.43
C SER A 54 15.58 4.85 7.09
N ASP A 55 15.59 6.13 6.69
CA ASP A 55 14.87 6.70 5.54
C ASP A 55 13.33 6.54 5.54
N ARG A 56 12.75 5.99 6.61
CA ARG A 56 11.29 5.88 6.73
C ARG A 56 10.67 7.25 6.95
N PRO A 57 9.52 7.55 6.32
CA PRO A 57 8.80 8.78 6.58
C PRO A 57 8.31 8.79 8.04
N ALA A 58 8.34 9.97 8.63
CA ALA A 58 7.78 10.26 9.94
C ALA A 58 7.19 11.67 9.91
N LEU A 59 6.44 12.03 10.95
CA LEU A 59 5.94 13.39 11.14
C LEU A 59 6.75 14.08 12.23
N LYS A 60 7.03 15.38 12.05
CA LYS A 60 7.70 16.18 13.08
C LYS A 60 6.81 16.34 14.33
N PRO A 61 7.41 16.61 15.51
CA PRO A 61 6.66 17.00 16.70
C PRO A 61 5.70 18.18 16.41
N PRO A 62 4.51 18.22 17.02
CA PRO A 62 4.03 17.28 18.06
C PRO A 62 3.49 15.94 17.51
N HIS A 63 3.42 15.75 16.20
CA HIS A 63 2.69 14.65 15.54
C HIS A 63 3.48 13.37 15.29
N HIS A 64 4.63 13.21 15.93
CA HIS A 64 5.53 12.07 15.76
C HIS A 64 4.93 10.68 16.08
N GLU A 65 3.84 10.64 16.84
CA GLU A 65 3.09 9.43 17.17
C GLU A 65 2.03 9.04 16.11
N LEU A 66 1.69 9.95 15.19
CA LEU A 66 0.71 9.66 14.13
C LEU A 66 1.34 8.77 13.05
N GLY A 67 0.51 7.93 12.42
CA GLY A 67 0.95 7.06 11.35
C GLY A 67 1.17 7.81 10.04
N VAL A 68 2.32 7.58 9.41
CA VAL A 68 2.59 7.99 8.03
C VAL A 68 3.34 6.89 7.27
N SER A 69 2.94 6.63 6.03
CA SER A 69 3.64 5.72 5.11
C SER A 69 3.56 6.27 3.69
N LEU A 70 4.63 6.08 2.91
CA LEU A 70 4.69 6.52 1.51
C LEU A 70 5.10 5.33 0.63
N SER A 71 4.47 5.20 -0.53
CA SER A 71 4.92 4.31 -1.62
C SER A 71 4.79 5.02 -2.96
N HIS A 72 5.60 4.65 -3.94
CA HIS A 72 5.55 5.29 -5.25
C HIS A 72 5.90 4.29 -6.35
N ARG A 73 5.30 4.50 -7.52
CA ARG A 73 5.61 3.76 -8.75
C ARG A 73 5.50 4.74 -9.91
N ASP A 74 6.54 4.83 -10.74
CA ASP A 74 6.66 5.84 -11.79
C ASP A 74 6.35 7.26 -11.30
N ASP A 75 5.35 7.92 -11.89
CA ASP A 75 4.88 9.27 -11.52
C ASP A 75 3.69 9.24 -10.54
N LEU A 76 3.47 8.12 -9.84
CA LEU A 76 2.42 7.98 -8.84
C LEU A 76 3.02 7.89 -7.44
N LEU A 77 2.36 8.55 -6.49
CA LEU A 77 2.70 8.51 -5.07
C LEU A 77 1.45 8.19 -4.26
N LEU A 78 1.52 7.17 -3.42
CA LEU A 78 0.50 6.84 -2.45
C LEU A 78 0.97 7.26 -1.05
N ALA A 79 0.19 8.13 -0.40
CA ALA A 79 0.47 8.62 0.95
C ALA A 79 -0.58 8.12 1.93
N GLY A 80 -0.15 7.36 2.94
CA GLY A 80 -0.97 6.84 4.02
C GLY A 80 -0.88 7.69 5.28
N PHE A 81 -2.00 7.87 5.96
CA PHE A 81 -2.08 8.57 7.25
C PHE A 81 -3.05 7.84 8.20
N SER A 82 -2.70 7.82 9.49
CA SER A 82 -3.61 7.41 10.56
C SER A 82 -3.41 8.32 11.79
N PRO A 83 -4.48 8.76 12.46
CA PRO A 83 -4.40 9.67 13.60
C PRO A 83 -3.91 9.01 14.90
N ASP A 84 -3.78 7.69 14.98
CA ASP A 84 -3.47 7.03 16.26
C ASP A 84 -2.68 5.73 16.15
N SER A 85 -2.39 5.25 14.94
CA SER A 85 -1.88 3.90 14.72
C SER A 85 -0.84 3.89 13.61
N ALA A 86 0.04 2.90 13.65
CA ALA A 86 0.93 2.62 12.54
C ALA A 86 0.12 2.25 11.29
N VAL A 87 0.57 2.78 10.15
CA VAL A 87 -0.05 2.58 8.84
C VAL A 87 1.03 2.16 7.85
N GLY A 88 0.66 1.35 6.87
CA GLY A 88 1.47 1.04 5.71
C GLY A 88 0.65 1.21 4.44
N VAL A 89 1.28 1.68 3.37
CA VAL A 89 0.66 1.79 2.05
C VAL A 89 1.58 1.24 0.99
N ASP A 90 0.98 0.70 -0.06
CA ASP A 90 1.74 0.27 -1.23
C ASP A 90 0.98 0.49 -2.54
N ILE A 91 1.73 0.68 -3.61
CA ILE A 91 1.20 0.97 -4.94
C ILE A 91 2.02 0.26 -6.00
N GLU A 92 1.34 -0.48 -6.88
CA GLU A 92 1.94 -1.09 -8.06
C GLU A 92 1.11 -0.80 -9.30
N ILE A 93 1.77 -0.81 -10.45
CA ILE A 93 1.16 -0.63 -11.77
C ILE A 93 1.36 -1.94 -12.54
N GLU A 94 0.29 -2.42 -13.16
CA GLU A 94 0.34 -3.65 -13.94
C GLU A 94 1.34 -3.53 -15.10
N ASP A 95 2.38 -4.36 -15.08
CA ASP A 95 3.34 -4.44 -16.18
C ASP A 95 2.70 -5.07 -17.42
N ILE A 96 2.79 -4.36 -18.54
CA ILE A 96 2.30 -4.80 -19.85
C ILE A 96 3.28 -5.75 -20.56
N ASN A 97 4.51 -5.93 -20.06
CA ASN A 97 5.60 -6.62 -20.74
C ASN A 97 6.06 -7.91 -20.02
N GLY A 98 5.20 -8.92 -19.96
CA GLY A 98 5.64 -10.29 -19.67
C GLY A 98 5.79 -10.65 -18.19
N PHE A 99 5.05 -9.99 -17.30
CA PHE A 99 4.91 -10.45 -15.91
C PHE A 99 4.19 -11.81 -15.85
N ASP A 100 4.86 -12.82 -15.32
CA ASP A 100 4.29 -14.14 -15.02
C ASP A 100 3.85 -14.19 -13.55
N PRO A 101 2.53 -14.07 -13.27
CA PRO A 101 2.02 -14.05 -11.91
C PRO A 101 2.21 -15.39 -11.19
N THR A 102 2.25 -16.50 -11.92
CA THR A 102 2.38 -17.84 -11.32
C THR A 102 3.81 -18.07 -10.86
N ALA A 103 4.79 -17.69 -11.69
CA ALA A 103 6.20 -17.76 -11.30
C ALA A 103 6.50 -16.83 -10.12
N PHE A 104 6.02 -15.58 -10.16
CA PHE A 104 6.21 -14.64 -9.07
C PHE A 104 5.60 -15.14 -7.76
N ALA A 105 4.37 -15.67 -7.80
CA ALA A 105 3.72 -16.20 -6.62
C ALA A 105 4.46 -17.42 -6.04
N ALA A 106 4.99 -18.30 -6.89
CA ALA A 106 5.76 -19.46 -6.43
C ALA A 106 7.07 -19.07 -5.72
N ASP A 107 7.73 -17.99 -6.16
CA ASP A 107 8.99 -17.53 -5.58
C ASP A 107 8.81 -16.67 -4.33
N HIS A 108 7.69 -15.96 -4.21
CA HIS A 108 7.52 -14.92 -3.19
C HIS A 108 6.37 -15.14 -2.21
N PHE A 109 5.28 -15.82 -2.58
CA PHE A 109 4.10 -15.98 -1.72
C PHE A 109 4.11 -17.30 -0.94
N SER A 110 3.17 -17.43 0.00
CA SER A 110 2.97 -18.71 0.68
C SER A 110 2.53 -19.79 -0.31
N GLN A 111 2.77 -21.05 0.03
CA GLN A 111 2.36 -22.19 -0.78
C GLN A 111 0.85 -22.18 -1.09
N GLY A 112 0.02 -21.74 -0.14
CA GLY A 112 -1.44 -21.67 -0.30
C GLY A 112 -1.85 -20.60 -1.32
N GLU A 113 -1.24 -19.42 -1.25
CA GLU A 113 -1.48 -18.33 -2.21
C GLU A 113 -0.98 -18.69 -3.61
N ALA A 114 0.22 -19.28 -3.72
CA ALA A 114 0.79 -19.72 -4.99
C ALA A 114 -0.07 -20.80 -5.65
N ALA A 115 -0.54 -21.79 -4.89
CA ALA A 115 -1.43 -22.83 -5.40
C ALA A 115 -2.77 -22.26 -5.87
N ALA A 116 -3.31 -21.25 -5.18
CA ALA A 116 -4.54 -20.60 -5.59
C ALA A 116 -4.36 -19.80 -6.90
N ILE A 117 -3.28 -19.03 -7.03
CA ILE A 117 -2.97 -18.28 -8.27
C ILE A 117 -2.80 -19.23 -9.46
N ALA A 118 -2.08 -20.35 -9.27
CA ALA A 118 -1.85 -21.33 -10.33
C ALA A 118 -3.15 -21.99 -10.87
N GLY A 119 -4.24 -21.95 -10.10
CA GLY A 119 -5.54 -22.47 -10.48
C GLY A 119 -6.46 -21.47 -11.21
N LEU A 120 -6.02 -20.22 -11.41
CA LEU A 120 -6.81 -19.16 -12.04
C LEU A 120 -6.47 -18.99 -13.53
N ASP A 121 -7.42 -18.44 -14.29
CA ASP A 121 -7.18 -17.96 -15.65
C ASP A 121 -6.16 -16.81 -15.64
N SER A 122 -5.43 -16.61 -16.75
CA SER A 122 -4.27 -15.71 -16.82
C SER A 122 -4.51 -14.29 -16.30
N ASP A 123 -5.66 -13.69 -16.61
CA ASP A 123 -5.98 -12.32 -16.20
C ASP A 123 -6.39 -12.25 -14.72
N ALA A 124 -7.13 -13.25 -14.23
CA ALA A 124 -7.48 -13.36 -12.83
C ALA A 124 -6.25 -13.66 -11.94
N ALA A 125 -5.35 -14.52 -12.42
CA ALA A 125 -4.06 -14.80 -11.78
C ALA A 125 -3.23 -13.53 -11.65
N ARG A 126 -3.13 -12.74 -12.73
CA ARG A 126 -2.41 -11.46 -12.73
C ARG A 126 -2.99 -10.47 -11.74
N GLU A 127 -4.30 -10.25 -11.80
CA GLU A 127 -4.98 -9.32 -10.89
C GLU A 127 -4.81 -9.72 -9.41
N VAL A 128 -5.04 -10.98 -9.08
CA VAL A 128 -4.89 -11.49 -7.71
C VAL A 128 -3.45 -11.38 -7.23
N CYS A 129 -2.47 -11.64 -8.10
CA CYS A 129 -1.06 -11.54 -7.77
C CYS A 129 -0.67 -10.10 -7.39
N TYR A 130 -1.04 -9.09 -8.19
CA TYR A 130 -0.78 -7.69 -7.84
C TYR A 130 -1.52 -7.25 -6.58
N ARG A 131 -2.78 -7.65 -6.40
CA ARG A 131 -3.56 -7.34 -5.19
C ARG A 131 -2.91 -7.90 -3.92
N LEU A 132 -2.42 -9.14 -3.98
CA LEU A 132 -1.68 -9.75 -2.88
C LEU A 132 -0.37 -9.02 -2.62
N TRP A 133 0.40 -8.71 -3.67
CA TRP A 133 1.66 -8.00 -3.54
C TRP A 133 1.47 -6.70 -2.76
N VAL A 134 0.61 -5.79 -3.23
CA VAL A 134 0.43 -4.49 -2.56
C VAL A 134 -0.13 -4.65 -1.15
N ALA A 135 -1.02 -5.62 -0.90
CA ALA A 135 -1.55 -5.87 0.44
C ALA A 135 -0.46 -6.29 1.42
N LYS A 136 0.43 -7.19 1.00
CA LYS A 136 1.51 -7.74 1.84
C LYS A 136 2.59 -6.70 2.09
N GLU A 137 2.98 -5.94 1.08
CA GLU A 137 3.89 -4.79 1.24
C GLU A 137 3.33 -3.72 2.19
N ALA A 138 2.06 -3.37 2.04
CA ALA A 138 1.40 -2.43 2.94
C ALA A 138 1.38 -2.98 4.38
N ALA A 139 1.10 -4.26 4.57
CA ALA A 139 1.13 -4.90 5.88
C ALA A 139 2.54 -4.87 6.51
N LEU A 140 3.57 -5.27 5.76
CA LEU A 140 4.96 -5.28 6.23
C LEU A 140 5.44 -3.88 6.61
N LYS A 141 5.06 -2.85 5.84
CA LYS A 141 5.37 -1.45 6.14
C LYS A 141 4.82 -0.96 7.49
N ILE A 142 3.79 -1.58 8.08
CA ILE A 142 3.36 -1.25 9.45
C ILE A 142 4.48 -1.54 10.44
N SER A 143 5.09 -2.71 10.36
CA SER A 143 6.15 -3.16 11.27
C SER A 143 7.47 -2.41 11.10
N GLY A 144 7.64 -1.72 9.97
CA GLY A 144 8.90 -1.10 9.58
C GLY A 144 9.94 -2.06 9.04
N ARG A 145 9.58 -3.33 8.90
CA ARG A 145 10.31 -4.35 8.16
C ARG A 145 9.91 -4.21 6.70
N GLY A 146 10.86 -3.96 5.80
CA GLY A 146 10.59 -3.88 4.36
C GLY A 146 10.44 -5.27 3.73
N VAL A 147 10.45 -5.33 2.40
CA VAL A 147 10.43 -6.56 1.57
C VAL A 147 11.48 -7.60 1.97
N PHE A 148 12.56 -7.19 2.64
CA PHE A 148 13.65 -8.07 3.09
C PHE A 148 13.18 -9.22 4.00
N ASP A 149 12.02 -9.08 4.65
CA ASP A 149 11.43 -10.14 5.50
C ASP A 149 10.60 -11.15 4.69
N GLY A 150 10.56 -11.07 3.35
CA GLY A 150 9.82 -11.99 2.49
C GLY A 150 8.32 -11.64 2.37
N LEU A 151 7.72 -12.04 1.25
CA LEU A 151 6.29 -11.89 0.98
C LEU A 151 5.53 -13.21 1.21
N ASP A 152 6.06 -14.12 2.03
CA ASP A 152 5.35 -15.35 2.45
C ASP A 152 4.36 -15.03 3.58
N GLU A 153 4.69 -14.08 4.46
CA GLU A 153 3.82 -13.57 5.51
C GLU A 153 3.42 -12.09 5.26
N PRO A 154 2.18 -11.68 5.57
CA PRO A 154 1.09 -12.50 6.11
C PRO A 154 0.48 -13.42 5.05
N ASP A 155 0.08 -14.64 5.43
CA ASP A 155 -0.65 -15.55 4.53
C ASP A 155 -2.12 -15.09 4.38
N LEU A 156 -2.49 -14.74 3.15
CA LEU A 156 -3.81 -14.27 2.76
C LEU A 156 -4.61 -15.32 1.96
N ALA A 157 -4.17 -16.58 1.88
CA ALA A 157 -4.84 -17.63 1.11
C ALA A 157 -6.33 -17.81 1.48
N LYS A 158 -6.67 -17.64 2.76
CA LYS A 158 -8.06 -17.73 3.26
C LYS A 158 -8.92 -16.51 2.94
N HIS A 159 -8.32 -15.44 2.42
CA HIS A 159 -8.95 -14.14 2.18
C HIS A 159 -8.95 -13.74 0.71
N LEU A 160 -8.62 -14.65 -0.21
CA LEU A 160 -8.55 -14.36 -1.64
C LEU A 160 -9.88 -13.88 -2.24
N ASP A 161 -11.02 -14.34 -1.73
CA ASP A 161 -12.32 -13.84 -2.18
C ASP A 161 -12.52 -12.37 -1.79
N LEU A 162 -12.08 -11.98 -0.58
CA LEU A 162 -12.17 -10.60 -0.11
C LEU A 162 -11.16 -9.69 -0.81
N ILE A 163 -9.94 -10.17 -1.09
CA ILE A 163 -8.88 -9.32 -1.67
C ILE A 163 -9.25 -8.81 -3.08
N ARG A 164 -10.09 -9.57 -3.78
CA ARG A 164 -10.60 -9.25 -5.12
C ARG A 164 -11.69 -8.18 -5.11
N ILE A 165 -12.28 -7.87 -3.96
CA ILE A 165 -13.34 -6.87 -3.83
C ILE A 165 -12.70 -5.54 -3.48
N ASP A 166 -12.87 -4.54 -4.35
CA ASP A 166 -12.30 -3.21 -4.12
C ASP A 166 -12.80 -2.58 -2.82
N GLY A 167 -11.86 -2.18 -1.97
CA GLY A 167 -12.12 -1.57 -0.68
C GLY A 167 -12.61 -2.54 0.40
N ALA A 168 -12.75 -3.84 0.13
CA ALA A 168 -13.06 -4.80 1.18
C ALA A 168 -11.94 -4.82 2.23
N THR A 169 -12.32 -4.91 3.50
CA THR A 169 -11.37 -4.91 4.63
C THR A 169 -11.15 -6.33 5.11
N ILE A 170 -9.90 -6.78 5.02
CA ILE A 170 -9.42 -8.02 5.60
C ILE A 170 -8.84 -7.70 6.97
N ARG A 171 -9.26 -8.43 8.00
CA ARG A 171 -8.69 -8.35 9.34
C ARG A 171 -7.81 -9.55 9.59
N LEU A 172 -6.59 -9.29 10.04
CA LEU A 172 -5.62 -10.30 10.41
C LEU A 172 -5.34 -10.17 11.90
N GLU A 173 -5.38 -11.31 12.59
CA GLU A 173 -4.96 -11.39 13.98
C GLU A 173 -3.43 -11.30 14.07
N ALA A 174 -2.94 -10.91 15.24
CA ALA A 174 -1.52 -10.83 15.51
C ALA A 174 -0.80 -12.17 15.22
N GLY A 175 0.31 -12.07 14.50
CA GLY A 175 1.17 -13.21 14.13
C GLY A 175 2.61 -13.00 14.59
N SER A 176 3.52 -13.81 14.05
CA SER A 176 4.97 -13.75 14.34
C SER A 176 5.62 -12.44 13.90
N ARG A 177 5.22 -11.89 12.75
CA ARG A 177 5.86 -10.72 12.12
C ARG A 177 5.04 -9.43 12.22
N LEU A 178 3.73 -9.55 12.43
CA LEU A 178 2.79 -8.43 12.36
C LEU A 178 1.89 -8.38 13.60
N PRO A 179 1.55 -7.18 14.09
CA PRO A 179 0.45 -7.04 15.06
C PRO A 179 -0.89 -7.39 14.39
N SER A 180 -2.00 -7.31 15.13
CA SER A 180 -3.32 -7.37 14.50
C SER A 180 -3.46 -6.18 13.54
N ILE A 181 -3.91 -6.43 12.31
CA ILE A 181 -4.02 -5.39 11.28
C ILE A 181 -5.33 -5.48 10.52
N ALA A 182 -5.75 -4.37 9.92
CA ALA A 182 -6.75 -4.33 8.87
C ALA A 182 -6.09 -3.87 7.57
N VAL A 183 -6.36 -4.56 6.46
CA VAL A 183 -5.84 -4.22 5.13
C VAL A 183 -6.96 -4.18 4.10
N SER A 184 -6.91 -3.19 3.22
CA SER A 184 -7.80 -3.07 2.06
C SER A 184 -7.00 -2.77 0.81
N VAL A 185 -7.50 -3.26 -0.33
CA VAL A 185 -6.91 -3.07 -1.66
C VAL A 185 -7.96 -2.48 -2.59
N THR A 186 -7.56 -1.62 -3.51
CA THR A 186 -8.41 -1.14 -4.60
C THR A 186 -7.65 -1.16 -5.92
N ARG A 187 -8.35 -1.53 -7.00
CA ARG A 187 -7.87 -1.43 -8.38
C ARG A 187 -8.46 -0.18 -9.02
N LEU A 188 -7.60 0.64 -9.62
CA LEU A 188 -7.96 1.90 -10.28
C LEU A 188 -7.49 1.89 -11.73
N ALA A 189 -8.13 2.70 -12.57
CA ALA A 189 -7.60 2.98 -13.90
C ALA A 189 -6.34 3.88 -13.81
N GLY A 190 -5.29 3.48 -14.51
CA GLY A 190 -4.05 4.24 -14.61
C GLY A 190 -3.97 5.19 -15.81
N PRO A 191 -2.84 5.91 -15.96
CA PRO A 191 -2.69 6.99 -16.93
C PRO A 191 -2.83 6.53 -18.40
N THR A 192 -2.53 5.27 -18.69
CA THR A 192 -2.52 4.63 -20.02
C THR A 192 -3.48 3.44 -20.08
N ASP A 193 -4.54 3.46 -19.27
CA ASP A 193 -5.49 2.35 -19.06
C ASP A 193 -4.86 1.10 -18.40
N GLN A 194 -3.59 1.18 -18.00
CA GLN A 194 -2.93 0.19 -17.15
C GLN A 194 -3.55 0.21 -15.74
N PRO A 195 -3.95 -0.94 -15.18
CA PRO A 195 -4.45 -0.99 -13.81
C PRO A 195 -3.40 -0.56 -12.78
N ILE A 196 -3.84 0.21 -11.80
CA ILE A 196 -3.07 0.55 -10.59
C ILE A 196 -3.69 -0.20 -9.42
N TYR A 197 -2.86 -0.80 -8.60
CA TYR A 197 -3.26 -1.45 -7.36
C TYR A 197 -2.76 -0.61 -6.19
N CYS A 198 -3.66 -0.18 -5.31
CA CYS A 198 -3.33 0.57 -4.10
C CYS A 198 -3.74 -0.25 -2.89
N ALA A 199 -2.89 -0.30 -1.87
CA ALA A 199 -3.21 -0.93 -0.59
C ALA A 199 -3.02 0.04 0.58
N LEU A 200 -3.86 -0.14 1.59
CA LEU A 200 -3.79 0.52 2.89
C LEU A 200 -3.91 -0.52 3.99
N ALA A 201 -2.88 -0.60 4.83
CA ALA A 201 -2.89 -1.42 6.03
C ALA A 201 -2.78 -0.53 7.27
N ARG A 202 -3.52 -0.87 8.32
CA ARG A 202 -3.51 -0.17 9.62
C ARG A 202 -3.38 -1.18 10.75
N ASN A 203 -2.57 -0.85 11.76
CA ASN A 203 -2.55 -1.57 13.03
C ASN A 203 -3.89 -1.46 13.79
N LEU A 204 -4.39 -2.58 14.31
CA LEU A 204 -5.57 -2.67 15.18
C LEU A 204 -5.07 -2.82 16.62
N LYS A 205 -5.35 -1.82 17.45
CA LYS A 205 -5.06 -1.87 18.89
C LYS A 205 -6.08 -2.73 19.63
#